data_AF-A0A3A8N109-F1
#
_entry.id   AF-A0A3A8N109-F1
#
_cell.length_a   1.000
_cell.length_b   1.000
_cell.length_c   1.000
_cell.angle_alpha   90.00
_cell.angle_beta   90.00
_cell.angle_gamma   90.00
#
_symmetry.space_group_name_H-M   'P 1'
#
loop_
_entity.id
_entity.type
_entity.pdbx_description
1 polymer ?
#
loop_
_entity_poly.entity_id
_entity_poly.type
_entity_poly.pdbx_seq_one_letter_code
_entity_poly.pdbx_strand_id
1 'polypeptide(L)'
;MSMLFGTAAVPADAPVDAQAPLAVAPERGAWALSPPENASAYGDRIDALLARSHGFDLALAAVMLGWMLVAVVRFRGARTVAPDGGTRRSRAWVLGLALGVFGVVDGTLFLGSEGYLRDVLWNFRVPAEDPRTVRIEINAHQWSWEARYAGADGTFGTKDDVVTWNDLRVPAGVPVWVQLVSTDVVHGFSLPAFRVKLDAIPGRVNQTWFQAAREGSWEVACYQHCGTSHYRMRGMLSAMTPEAYASWLREAGRQAVQAYDADDTAAHWGWAWRTP
;
A
#
# COMPACT_ATOMS: atom_id res chain seq x y z
N MET A 1 40.41 -36.55 6.29
CA MET A 1 40.52 -35.27 7.01
C MET A 1 39.09 -34.77 7.21
N SER A 2 38.42 -35.24 8.28
CA SER A 2 37.02 -34.92 8.56
C SER A 2 36.94 -33.60 9.29
N MET A 3 36.31 -32.59 8.69
CA MET A 3 35.98 -31.35 9.38
C MET A 3 34.62 -31.50 10.06
N LEU A 4 34.66 -31.45 11.39
CA LEU A 4 33.51 -31.34 12.28
C LEU A 4 32.95 -29.90 12.16
N PHE A 5 31.76 -29.75 11.60
CA PHE A 5 30.98 -28.51 11.77
C PHE A 5 30.20 -28.62 13.08
N GLY A 6 30.72 -27.97 14.12
CA GLY A 6 30.00 -27.78 15.37
C GLY A 6 28.89 -26.74 15.17
N THR A 7 27.64 -27.15 15.37
CA THR A 7 26.51 -26.24 15.52
C THR A 7 26.57 -25.63 16.92
N ALA A 8 27.09 -24.41 17.02
CA ALA A 8 26.90 -23.60 18.21
C ALA A 8 25.43 -23.21 18.30
N ALA A 9 24.73 -23.70 19.33
CA ALA A 9 23.38 -23.26 19.65
C ALA A 9 23.41 -21.78 20.04
N VAL A 10 22.63 -20.95 19.35
CA VAL A 10 22.37 -19.57 19.74
C VAL A 10 21.52 -19.61 21.03
N PRO A 11 21.95 -18.98 22.13
CA PRO A 11 21.17 -18.97 23.37
C PRO A 11 19.85 -18.21 23.17
N ALA A 12 18.76 -18.76 23.73
CA ALA A 12 17.38 -18.27 23.57
C ALA A 12 17.10 -16.88 24.19
N ASP A 13 18.09 -16.27 24.85
CA ASP A 13 17.95 -15.03 25.62
C ASP A 13 18.77 -13.84 25.06
N ALA A 14 19.26 -13.93 23.82
CA ALA A 14 19.87 -12.76 23.19
C ALA A 14 18.78 -11.69 22.98
N PRO A 15 18.98 -10.43 23.44
CA PRO A 15 18.01 -9.37 23.17
C PRO A 15 17.84 -9.25 21.66
N VAL A 16 16.60 -9.39 21.18
CA VAL A 16 16.26 -9.11 19.79
C VAL A 16 16.62 -7.65 19.57
N ASP A 17 17.66 -7.41 18.77
CA ASP A 17 18.10 -6.07 18.45
C ASP A 17 17.02 -5.40 17.59
N ALA A 18 16.11 -4.69 18.25
CA ALA A 18 15.03 -3.93 17.61
C ALA A 18 15.55 -2.75 16.77
N GLN A 19 16.86 -2.52 16.76
CA GLN A 19 17.56 -1.55 15.92
C GLN A 19 18.32 -2.22 14.76
N ALA A 20 18.40 -3.55 14.72
CA ALA A 20 19.06 -4.25 13.63
C ALA A 20 18.34 -3.94 12.30
N PRO A 21 19.09 -3.60 11.23
CA PRO A 21 18.48 -3.32 9.94
C PRO A 21 17.75 -4.56 9.44
N LEU A 22 16.43 -4.44 9.29
CA LEU A 22 15.61 -5.45 8.63
C LEU A 22 16.02 -5.57 7.16
N ALA A 23 15.83 -6.76 6.59
CA ALA A 23 16.08 -6.99 5.19
C ALA A 23 15.24 -6.01 4.35
N VAL A 24 15.92 -5.12 3.62
CA VAL A 24 15.30 -4.25 2.63
C VAL A 24 14.87 -5.14 1.46
N ALA A 25 13.63 -4.96 1.00
CA ALA A 25 13.15 -5.65 -0.19
C ALA A 25 14.16 -5.49 -1.35
N PRO A 26 14.55 -6.58 -2.04
CA PRO A 26 15.60 -6.52 -3.05
C PRO A 26 15.27 -5.50 -4.14
N GLU A 27 16.27 -4.71 -4.54
CA GLU A 27 16.12 -3.76 -5.63
C GLU A 27 15.69 -4.49 -6.92
N ARG A 28 14.62 -4.01 -7.56
CA ARG A 28 14.17 -4.60 -8.81
C ARG A 28 15.13 -4.25 -9.93
N GLY A 29 15.40 -5.22 -10.79
CA GLY A 29 16.02 -4.93 -12.07
C GLY A 29 15.19 -3.90 -12.83
N ALA A 30 15.85 -2.92 -13.44
CA ALA A 30 15.21 -1.79 -14.14
C ALA A 30 14.21 -2.19 -15.26
N TRP A 31 14.23 -3.46 -15.67
CA TRP A 31 13.40 -4.04 -16.73
C TRP A 31 12.36 -5.04 -16.22
N ALA A 32 12.16 -5.14 -14.90
CA ALA A 32 11.15 -6.02 -14.32
C ALA A 32 9.74 -5.49 -14.66
N LEU A 33 8.98 -6.26 -15.43
CA LEU A 33 7.59 -5.97 -15.78
C LEU A 33 6.58 -6.44 -14.71
N SER A 34 7.07 -7.18 -13.71
CA SER A 34 6.24 -7.62 -12.59
C SER A 34 5.92 -6.45 -11.65
N PRO A 35 4.70 -6.41 -11.08
CA PRO A 35 4.36 -5.40 -10.08
C PRO A 35 5.22 -5.53 -8.81
N PRO A 36 5.12 -4.56 -7.88
CA PRO A 36 4.91 -4.85 -6.48
C PRO A 36 5.22 -6.24 -5.97
N GLU A 37 6.28 -6.53 -5.20
CA GLU A 37 6.10 -7.72 -4.35
C GLU A 37 4.91 -7.47 -3.42
N ASN A 38 4.14 -8.51 -3.11
CA ASN A 38 3.06 -8.38 -2.15
C ASN A 38 3.56 -8.67 -0.74
N ALA A 39 3.53 -7.65 0.12
CA ALA A 39 3.85 -7.74 1.55
C ALA A 39 2.61 -7.57 2.44
N SER A 40 1.43 -7.31 1.86
CA SER A 40 0.17 -7.14 2.58
C SER A 40 -0.58 -8.46 2.71
N ALA A 41 -1.19 -8.67 3.86
CA ALA A 41 -2.10 -9.81 4.10
C ALA A 41 -3.31 -9.83 3.13
N TYR A 42 -3.61 -8.70 2.46
CA TYR A 42 -4.77 -8.54 1.59
C TYR A 42 -4.40 -8.19 0.13
N GLY A 43 -3.11 -8.09 -0.20
CA GLY A 43 -2.67 -7.62 -1.53
C GLY A 43 -3.04 -8.56 -2.68
N ASP A 44 -3.16 -9.87 -2.43
CA ASP A 44 -3.46 -10.88 -3.46
C ASP A 44 -4.80 -10.65 -4.16
N ARG A 45 -5.77 -10.03 -3.46
CA ARG A 45 -7.07 -9.68 -4.05
C ARG A 45 -6.92 -8.65 -5.17
N ILE A 46 -6.08 -7.63 -4.95
CA ILE A 46 -5.76 -6.63 -5.98
C ILE A 46 -4.92 -7.25 -7.08
N ASP A 47 -3.91 -8.06 -6.74
CA ASP A 47 -3.03 -8.67 -7.73
C ASP A 47 -3.77 -9.63 -8.65
N ALA A 48 -4.72 -10.41 -8.13
CA ALA A 48 -5.58 -11.27 -8.94
C ALA A 48 -6.48 -10.46 -9.89
N LEU A 49 -7.00 -9.31 -9.44
CA LEU A 49 -7.81 -8.42 -10.29
C LEU A 49 -6.97 -7.79 -11.39
N LEU A 50 -5.78 -7.28 -11.06
CA LEU A 50 -4.84 -6.73 -12.04
C LEU A 50 -4.42 -7.78 -13.07
N ALA A 51 -4.04 -8.98 -12.62
CA ALA A 51 -3.65 -10.08 -13.51
C ALA A 51 -4.78 -10.48 -14.46
N ARG A 52 -6.02 -10.56 -13.95
CA ARG A 52 -7.20 -10.87 -14.76
C ARG A 52 -7.51 -9.75 -15.76
N SER A 53 -7.46 -8.48 -15.34
CA SER A 53 -7.66 -7.33 -16.21
C SER A 53 -6.64 -7.31 -17.34
N HIS A 54 -5.35 -7.41 -17.02
CA HIS A 54 -4.29 -7.46 -18.03
C HIS A 54 -4.44 -8.64 -18.99
N GLY A 55 -4.87 -9.81 -18.50
CA GLY A 55 -5.17 -10.95 -19.36
C GLY A 55 -6.27 -10.66 -20.37
N PHE A 56 -7.35 -9.99 -19.95
CA PHE A 56 -8.42 -9.55 -20.85
C PHE A 56 -7.94 -8.49 -21.84
N ASP A 57 -7.20 -7.48 -21.37
CA ASP A 57 -6.68 -6.40 -22.22
C ASP A 57 -5.73 -6.95 -23.30
N LEU A 58 -4.86 -7.90 -22.94
CA LEU A 58 -3.96 -8.57 -23.89
C LEU A 58 -4.73 -9.39 -24.92
N ALA A 59 -5.77 -10.12 -24.51
CA ALA A 59 -6.61 -10.89 -25.42
C ALA A 59 -7.35 -9.97 -26.39
N LEU A 60 -7.96 -8.88 -25.89
CA LEU A 60 -8.63 -7.89 -26.73
C LEU A 60 -7.66 -7.21 -27.70
N ALA A 61 -6.49 -6.81 -27.22
CA ALA A 61 -5.44 -6.23 -28.05
C ALA A 61 -5.01 -7.20 -29.17
N ALA A 62 -4.80 -8.48 -28.86
CA ALA A 62 -4.46 -9.49 -29.86
C ALA A 62 -5.55 -9.66 -30.93
N VAL A 63 -6.82 -9.66 -30.53
CA VAL A 63 -7.96 -9.74 -31.46
C VAL A 63 -8.02 -8.49 -32.35
N MET A 64 -7.89 -7.29 -31.79
CA MET A 64 -7.94 -6.04 -32.55
C MET A 64 -6.76 -5.90 -33.51
N LEU A 65 -5.54 -6.23 -33.06
CA LEU A 65 -4.35 -6.21 -33.89
C LEU A 65 -4.41 -7.26 -35.00
N GLY A 66 -4.91 -8.46 -34.69
CA GLY A 66 -5.15 -9.51 -35.68
C GLY A 66 -6.17 -9.08 -36.74
N TRP A 67 -7.29 -8.48 -36.31
CA TRP A 67 -8.30 -7.94 -37.23
C TRP A 67 -7.74 -6.81 -38.10
N MET A 68 -6.96 -5.90 -37.50
CA MET A 68 -6.27 -4.84 -38.22
C MET A 68 -5.32 -5.40 -39.27
N LEU A 69 -4.53 -6.43 -38.92
CA LEU A 69 -3.63 -7.10 -39.87
C LEU A 69 -4.41 -7.73 -41.03
N VAL A 70 -5.51 -8.43 -40.74
CA VAL A 70 -6.40 -9.00 -41.77
C VAL A 70 -6.92 -7.90 -42.69
N ALA A 71 -7.41 -6.79 -42.14
CA ALA A 71 -7.89 -5.66 -42.92
C ALA A 71 -6.79 -5.07 -43.82
N VAL A 72 -5.60 -4.82 -43.27
CA VAL A 72 -4.44 -4.30 -44.01
C VAL A 72 -4.07 -5.23 -45.16
N VAL A 73 -3.99 -6.54 -44.92
CA VAL A 73 -3.66 -7.53 -45.96
C VAL A 73 -4.77 -7.62 -47.02
N ARG A 74 -6.03 -7.69 -46.59
CA ARG A 74 -7.19 -7.89 -47.46
C ARG A 74 -7.47 -6.69 -48.37
N PHE A 75 -7.12 -5.47 -47.93
CA PHE A 75 -7.40 -4.22 -48.63
C PHE A 75 -6.13 -3.49 -49.12
N ARG A 76 -4.94 -4.10 -49.05
CA ARG A 76 -3.64 -3.48 -49.38
C ARG A 76 -3.56 -2.79 -50.75
N GLY A 77 -4.33 -3.25 -51.73
CA GLY A 77 -4.37 -2.70 -53.09
C GLY A 77 -5.66 -1.96 -53.44
N ALA A 78 -6.55 -1.75 -52.48
CA ALA A 78 -7.85 -1.14 -52.74
C ALA A 78 -7.70 0.38 -52.93
N ARG A 79 -8.17 0.91 -54.07
CA ARG A 79 -8.19 2.36 -54.34
C ARG A 79 -9.38 3.08 -53.71
N THR A 80 -10.49 2.35 -53.55
CA THR A 80 -11.73 2.81 -52.91
C THR A 80 -12.41 1.61 -52.26
N VAL A 81 -12.79 1.72 -50.98
CA VAL A 81 -13.59 0.72 -50.26
C VAL A 81 -14.81 1.44 -49.71
N ALA A 82 -16.01 1.01 -50.13
CA ALA A 82 -17.25 1.52 -49.57
C ALA A 82 -17.56 0.79 -48.25
N PRO A 83 -18.00 1.49 -47.18
CA PRO A 83 -18.50 0.83 -45.99
C PRO A 83 -19.76 0.03 -46.32
N ASP A 84 -19.86 -1.19 -45.82
CA ASP A 84 -21.00 -2.08 -46.06
C ASP A 84 -22.24 -1.70 -45.21
N GLY A 85 -22.07 -0.77 -44.25
CA GLY A 85 -23.13 -0.26 -43.37
C GLY A 85 -23.68 -1.28 -42.36
N GLY A 86 -23.20 -2.53 -42.39
CA GLY A 86 -23.64 -3.65 -41.57
C GLY A 86 -25.10 -4.09 -41.81
N THR A 87 -25.34 -5.40 -41.88
CA THR A 87 -26.69 -5.99 -41.87
C THR A 87 -27.31 -5.99 -40.47
N ARG A 88 -28.64 -6.14 -40.33
CA ARG A 88 -29.31 -6.35 -39.02
C ARG A 88 -28.66 -7.47 -38.20
N ARG A 89 -28.29 -8.58 -38.87
CA ARG A 89 -27.60 -9.71 -38.24
C ARG A 89 -26.22 -9.29 -37.70
N SER A 90 -25.42 -8.56 -38.48
CA SER A 90 -24.10 -8.09 -38.03
C SER A 90 -24.21 -7.15 -36.83
N ARG A 91 -25.19 -6.24 -36.82
CA ARG A 91 -25.44 -5.32 -35.70
C ARG A 91 -25.86 -6.07 -34.44
N ALA A 92 -26.72 -7.08 -34.57
CA ALA A 92 -27.11 -7.94 -33.45
C ALA A 92 -25.91 -8.73 -32.88
N TRP A 93 -25.03 -9.23 -33.75
CA TRP A 93 -23.79 -9.88 -33.31
C TRP A 93 -22.85 -8.94 -32.56
N VAL A 94 -22.60 -7.75 -33.11
CA VAL A 94 -21.75 -6.74 -32.45
C VAL A 94 -22.35 -6.35 -31.09
N LEU A 95 -23.66 -6.12 -31.02
CA LEU A 95 -24.33 -5.82 -29.76
C LEU A 95 -24.22 -6.99 -28.76
N GLY A 96 -24.42 -8.23 -29.22
CA GLY A 96 -24.28 -9.41 -28.38
C GLY A 96 -22.86 -9.59 -27.84
N LEU A 97 -21.84 -9.37 -28.68
CA LEU A 97 -20.43 -9.39 -28.25
C LEU A 97 -20.14 -8.27 -27.25
N ALA A 98 -20.60 -7.04 -27.52
CA ALA A 98 -20.41 -5.91 -26.61
C ALA A 98 -21.06 -6.16 -25.24
N LEU A 99 -22.31 -6.64 -25.22
CA LEU A 99 -23.01 -6.99 -23.98
C LEU A 99 -22.37 -8.19 -23.27
N GLY A 100 -21.85 -9.16 -24.02
CA GLY A 100 -21.14 -10.31 -23.47
C GLY A 100 -19.82 -9.90 -22.80
N VAL A 101 -19.01 -9.08 -23.48
CA VAL A 101 -17.79 -8.51 -22.91
C VAL A 101 -18.12 -7.68 -21.69
N PHE A 102 -19.12 -6.79 -21.76
CA PHE A 102 -19.54 -5.97 -20.63
C PHE A 102 -20.00 -6.81 -19.43
N GLY A 103 -20.90 -7.78 -19.66
CA GLY A 103 -21.43 -8.63 -18.59
C GLY A 103 -20.36 -9.51 -17.93
N VAL A 104 -19.38 -10.00 -18.71
CA VAL A 104 -18.34 -10.90 -18.19
C VAL A 104 -17.15 -10.12 -17.64
N VAL A 105 -16.54 -9.23 -18.43
CA VAL A 105 -15.32 -8.50 -18.06
C VAL A 105 -15.66 -7.44 -17.02
N ASP A 106 -16.49 -6.45 -17.36
CA ASP A 106 -16.84 -5.37 -16.43
C ASP A 106 -17.59 -5.92 -15.21
N GLY A 107 -18.51 -6.88 -15.41
CA GLY A 107 -19.20 -7.53 -14.29
C GLY A 107 -18.25 -8.21 -13.30
N THR A 108 -17.24 -8.94 -13.80
CA THR A 108 -16.23 -9.60 -12.95
C THR A 108 -15.33 -8.60 -12.24
N LEU A 109 -14.87 -7.56 -12.94
CA LEU A 109 -14.02 -6.51 -12.37
C LEU A 109 -14.79 -5.71 -11.32
N PHE A 110 -16.05 -5.37 -11.60
CA PHE A 110 -16.94 -4.66 -10.69
C PHE A 110 -17.16 -5.44 -9.39
N LEU A 111 -17.60 -6.70 -9.48
CA LEU A 111 -17.85 -7.53 -8.30
C LEU A 111 -16.57 -7.75 -7.47
N GLY A 112 -15.42 -7.93 -8.14
CA GLY A 112 -14.14 -8.07 -7.46
C GLY A 112 -13.69 -6.78 -6.77
N SER A 113 -13.83 -5.63 -7.45
CA SER A 113 -13.47 -4.34 -6.90
C SER A 113 -14.36 -3.95 -5.72
N GLU A 114 -15.69 -4.10 -5.86
CA GLU A 114 -16.63 -3.88 -4.77
C GLU A 114 -16.36 -4.80 -3.58
N GLY A 115 -16.04 -6.07 -3.85
CA GLY A 115 -15.64 -7.03 -2.81
C GLY A 115 -14.38 -6.57 -2.05
N TYR A 116 -13.36 -6.07 -2.74
CA TYR A 116 -12.17 -5.52 -2.10
C TYR A 116 -12.48 -4.25 -1.29
N LEU A 117 -13.25 -3.32 -1.86
CA LEU A 117 -13.65 -2.09 -1.20
C LEU A 117 -14.41 -2.40 0.10
N ARG A 118 -15.38 -3.31 0.05
CA ARG A 118 -16.22 -3.68 1.19
C ARG A 118 -15.48 -4.47 2.25
N ASP A 119 -14.71 -5.49 1.85
CA ASP A 119 -14.14 -6.47 2.78
C ASP A 119 -12.77 -6.06 3.33
N VAL A 120 -12.08 -5.17 2.62
CA VAL A 120 -10.72 -4.73 2.97
C VAL A 120 -10.71 -3.21 3.16
N LEU A 121 -10.76 -2.41 2.10
CA LEU A 121 -10.46 -0.98 2.18
C LEU A 121 -11.33 -0.23 3.21
N TRP A 122 -12.64 -0.42 3.14
CA TRP A 122 -13.62 0.23 4.03
C TRP A 122 -13.98 -0.61 5.25
N ASN A 123 -13.37 -1.78 5.42
CA ASN A 123 -13.67 -2.68 6.53
C ASN A 123 -12.87 -2.32 7.80
N PHE A 124 -13.18 -1.18 8.40
CA PHE A 124 -12.56 -0.75 9.65
C PHE A 124 -12.96 -1.58 10.87
N ARG A 125 -13.85 -2.57 10.72
CA ARG A 125 -14.13 -3.53 11.79
C ARG A 125 -12.91 -4.40 12.10
N VAL A 126 -12.10 -4.73 11.10
CA VAL A 126 -10.87 -5.53 11.29
C VAL A 126 -9.94 -4.87 12.31
N PRO A 127 -9.47 -3.62 12.10
CA PRO A 127 -8.66 -2.95 13.11
C PRO A 127 -9.44 -2.55 14.39
N ALA A 128 -10.74 -2.31 14.31
CA ALA A 128 -11.52 -1.93 15.50
C ALA A 128 -11.74 -3.10 16.49
N GLU A 129 -11.86 -4.33 15.98
CA GLU A 129 -12.19 -5.51 16.79
C GLU A 129 -10.95 -6.33 17.21
N ASP A 130 -9.80 -6.15 16.54
CA ASP A 130 -8.55 -6.80 16.96
C ASP A 130 -7.86 -5.99 18.08
N PRO A 131 -7.78 -6.51 19.33
CA PRO A 131 -7.20 -5.78 20.45
C PRO A 131 -5.69 -5.56 20.32
N ARG A 132 -5.03 -6.22 19.35
CA ARG A 132 -3.60 -6.02 19.07
C ARG A 132 -3.34 -4.85 18.13
N THR A 133 -4.40 -4.27 17.55
CA THR A 133 -4.29 -3.22 16.52
C THR A 133 -3.41 -2.08 17.00
N VAL A 134 -2.44 -1.73 16.15
CA VAL A 134 -1.59 -0.57 16.35
C VAL A 134 -2.22 0.64 15.69
N ARG A 135 -2.32 1.73 16.45
CA ARG A 135 -2.80 3.02 15.96
C ARG A 135 -1.62 3.94 15.69
N ILE A 136 -1.64 4.61 14.54
CA ILE A 136 -0.59 5.56 14.13
C ILE A 136 -1.27 6.81 13.59
N GLU A 137 -0.81 7.98 14.02
CA GLU A 137 -1.10 9.23 13.33
C GLU A 137 0.08 9.62 12.45
N ILE A 138 -0.21 10.04 11.23
CA ILE A 138 0.80 10.49 10.28
C ILE A 138 0.47 11.91 9.84
N ASN A 139 1.39 12.82 10.11
CA ASN A 139 1.41 14.16 9.56
C ASN A 139 2.36 14.21 8.36
N ALA A 140 1.83 14.57 7.19
CA ALA A 140 2.59 14.72 5.97
C ALA A 140 3.06 16.17 5.81
N HIS A 141 4.37 16.34 5.60
CA HIS A 141 5.04 17.62 5.42
C HIS A 141 5.81 17.65 4.11
N GLN A 142 6.09 18.82 3.56
CA GLN A 142 7.11 19.04 2.55
C GLN A 142 8.50 18.86 3.18
N TRP A 143 9.26 17.79 2.95
CA TRP A 143 8.99 16.57 2.17
C TRP A 143 9.35 15.35 3.03
N SER A 144 8.56 15.11 4.07
CA SER A 144 8.77 14.07 5.07
C SER A 144 7.46 13.56 5.67
N TRP A 145 7.53 12.34 6.19
CA TRP A 145 6.45 11.70 6.94
C TRP A 145 6.80 11.77 8.43
N GLU A 146 5.97 12.45 9.21
CA GLU A 146 6.07 12.44 10.67
C GLU A 146 5.02 11.48 11.21
N ALA A 147 5.45 10.41 11.87
CA ALA A 147 4.57 9.40 12.43
C ALA A 147 4.58 9.48 13.95
N ARG A 148 3.41 9.36 14.56
CA ARG A 148 3.23 9.34 16.01
C ARG A 148 2.55 8.06 16.46
N TYR A 149 3.09 7.50 17.53
CA TYR A 149 2.61 6.30 18.20
C TYR A 149 2.27 6.65 19.64
N ALA A 150 1.09 6.21 20.09
CA ALA A 150 0.76 6.27 21.51
C ALA A 150 1.76 5.42 22.30
N GLY A 151 2.20 5.93 23.44
CA GLY A 151 3.15 5.25 24.31
C GLY A 151 2.54 4.09 25.11
N ALA A 152 3.08 3.83 26.29
CA ALA A 152 2.64 2.73 27.16
C ALA A 152 1.23 2.94 27.73
N ASP A 153 0.77 4.20 27.81
CA ASP A 153 -0.58 4.54 28.27
C ASP A 153 -1.67 4.33 27.19
N GLY A 154 -1.27 4.06 25.94
CA GLY A 154 -2.16 3.85 24.81
C GLY A 154 -2.99 5.06 24.40
N THR A 155 -2.67 6.26 24.89
CA THR A 155 -3.36 7.52 24.61
C THR A 155 -2.45 8.44 23.78
N PHE A 156 -3.03 9.15 22.81
CA PHE A 156 -2.28 10.14 22.03
C PHE A 156 -2.31 11.52 22.72
N GLY A 157 -1.29 12.33 22.47
CA GLY A 157 -1.13 13.67 23.03
C GLY A 157 -0.52 13.67 24.44
N THR A 158 0.17 12.59 24.82
CA THR A 158 0.80 12.42 26.13
C THR A 158 2.32 12.43 26.01
N LYS A 159 3.03 12.47 27.15
CA LYS A 159 4.48 12.68 27.18
C LYS A 159 5.30 11.49 26.67
N ASP A 160 4.69 10.32 26.59
CA ASP A 160 5.31 9.07 26.14
C ASP A 160 5.00 8.76 24.67
N ASP A 161 4.33 9.67 23.95
CA ASP A 161 4.14 9.56 22.51
C ASP A 161 5.49 9.48 21.79
N VAL A 162 5.64 8.45 20.97
CA VAL A 162 6.84 8.26 20.15
C VAL A 162 6.62 8.94 18.82
N VAL A 163 7.50 9.86 18.45
CA VAL A 163 7.49 10.54 17.15
C VAL A 163 8.69 10.09 16.33
N THR A 164 8.44 9.68 15.09
CA THR A 164 9.48 9.28 14.13
C THR A 164 9.33 10.05 12.82
N TRP A 165 10.47 10.30 12.16
CA TRP A 165 10.52 10.96 10.87
C TRP A 165 11.02 10.01 9.80
N ASN A 166 10.22 9.79 8.75
CA ASN A 166 10.53 8.92 7.63
C ASN A 166 10.85 7.45 8.00
N ASP A 167 10.56 7.02 9.23
CA ASP A 167 10.76 5.66 9.73
C ASP A 167 9.50 5.19 10.45
N LEU A 168 8.65 4.44 9.75
CA LEU A 168 7.45 3.84 10.28
C LEU A 168 7.79 2.42 10.73
N ARG A 169 7.52 2.10 11.99
CA ARG A 169 7.71 0.76 12.56
C ARG A 169 6.36 0.15 12.89
N VAL A 170 6.18 -1.13 12.56
CA VAL A 170 4.92 -1.85 12.78
C VAL A 170 5.17 -3.31 13.15
N PRO A 171 4.25 -3.98 13.87
CA PRO A 171 4.33 -5.41 14.08
C PRO A 171 3.79 -6.18 12.85
N ALA A 172 4.52 -7.20 12.40
CA ALA A 172 4.06 -8.13 11.39
C ALA A 172 2.87 -8.97 11.92
N GLY A 173 1.91 -9.26 11.05
CA GLY A 173 0.72 -10.06 11.38
C GLY A 173 -0.33 -9.34 12.22
N VAL A 174 -0.19 -8.05 12.48
CA VAL A 174 -1.11 -7.24 13.30
C VAL A 174 -1.70 -6.10 12.46
N PRO A 175 -3.01 -5.81 12.57
CA PRO A 175 -3.61 -4.66 11.88
C PRO A 175 -2.99 -3.33 12.35
N VAL A 176 -2.69 -2.46 11.40
CA VAL A 176 -2.20 -1.10 11.62
C VAL A 176 -3.25 -0.14 11.11
N TRP A 177 -3.80 0.66 12.01
CA TRP A 177 -4.78 1.69 11.70
C TRP A 177 -4.10 3.05 11.67
N VAL A 178 -4.21 3.73 10.53
CA VAL A 178 -3.60 5.03 10.30
C VAL A 178 -4.66 6.13 10.27
N GLN A 179 -4.42 7.19 11.03
CA GLN A 179 -4.96 8.52 10.75
C GLN A 179 -3.93 9.33 9.96
N LEU A 180 -4.32 9.87 8.81
CA LEU A 180 -3.44 10.58 7.90
C LEU A 180 -3.94 11.99 7.69
N VAL A 181 -3.04 12.95 7.92
CA VAL A 181 -3.29 14.39 7.79
C VAL A 181 -2.11 15.06 7.12
N SER A 182 -2.32 16.25 6.59
CA SER A 182 -1.23 17.16 6.24
C SER A 182 -1.48 18.53 6.85
N THR A 183 -0.40 19.22 7.19
CA THR A 183 -0.41 20.57 7.74
C THR A 183 0.03 21.64 6.73
N ASP A 184 0.45 21.27 5.52
CA ASP A 184 0.89 22.19 4.47
C ASP A 184 0.12 22.05 3.15
N VAL A 185 0.43 21.05 2.32
CA VAL A 185 -0.13 20.83 0.98
C VAL A 185 -0.73 19.43 0.87
N VAL A 186 -1.35 19.10 -0.26
CA VAL A 186 -1.82 17.72 -0.46
C VAL A 186 -0.61 16.80 -0.70
N HIS A 187 -0.56 15.70 0.05
CA HIS A 187 0.37 14.60 -0.19
C HIS A 187 -0.41 13.31 -0.43
N GLY A 188 0.27 12.27 -0.90
CA GLY A 188 -0.34 10.97 -1.14
C GLY A 188 0.48 9.90 -0.45
N PHE A 189 -0.01 9.33 0.66
CA PHE A 189 0.67 8.24 1.36
C PHE A 189 0.50 6.94 0.57
N SER A 190 1.60 6.35 0.09
CA SER A 190 1.59 5.06 -0.58
C SER A 190 2.50 4.05 0.09
N LEU A 191 1.97 2.84 0.24
CA LEU A 191 2.72 1.62 0.49
C LEU A 191 2.58 0.70 -0.74
N PRO A 192 3.48 0.80 -1.74
CA PRO A 192 3.33 0.06 -3.00
C PRO A 192 3.30 -1.46 -2.82
N ALA A 193 4.08 -2.02 -1.89
CA ALA A 193 4.08 -3.45 -1.59
C ALA A 193 2.79 -3.93 -0.89
N PHE A 194 1.97 -2.98 -0.40
CA PHE A 194 0.75 -3.27 0.36
C PHE A 194 -0.53 -2.95 -0.41
N ARG A 195 -0.39 -2.25 -1.56
CA ARG A 195 -1.50 -1.74 -2.38
C ARG A 195 -2.41 -0.78 -1.64
N VAL A 196 -1.81 -0.04 -0.70
CA VAL A 196 -2.47 0.98 0.10
C VAL A 196 -2.05 2.36 -0.41
N LYS A 197 -3.06 3.18 -0.67
CA LYS A 197 -2.91 4.58 -1.07
C LYS A 197 -4.01 5.40 -0.40
N LEU A 198 -3.65 6.54 0.16
CA LEU A 198 -4.58 7.50 0.74
C LEU A 198 -3.99 8.90 0.66
N ASP A 199 -4.80 9.88 0.26
CA ASP A 199 -4.38 11.28 0.25
C ASP A 199 -4.33 11.86 1.66
N ALA A 200 -3.26 12.58 1.98
CA ALA A 200 -3.18 13.47 3.14
C ALA A 200 -3.62 14.86 2.68
N ILE A 201 -4.78 15.33 3.17
CA ILE A 201 -5.40 16.57 2.70
C ILE A 201 -5.44 17.57 3.85
N PRO A 202 -4.88 18.79 3.69
CA PRO A 202 -4.98 19.83 4.71
C PRO A 202 -6.42 20.09 5.16
N GLY A 203 -6.64 20.12 6.47
CA GLY A 203 -7.96 20.33 7.07
C GLY A 203 -8.87 19.10 7.13
N ARG A 204 -8.42 17.92 6.71
CA ARG A 204 -9.18 16.66 6.81
C ARG A 204 -8.34 15.56 7.45
N VAL A 205 -8.95 14.85 8.41
CA VAL A 205 -8.39 13.61 8.96
C VAL A 205 -8.91 12.44 8.15
N ASN A 206 -8.06 11.87 7.30
CA ASN A 206 -8.37 10.66 6.54
C ASN A 206 -7.89 9.42 7.28
N GLN A 207 -8.44 8.26 6.93
CA GLN A 207 -8.08 6.99 7.58
C GLN A 207 -7.90 5.88 6.56
N THR A 208 -6.94 5.01 6.84
CA THR A 208 -6.76 3.73 6.16
C THR A 208 -6.23 2.73 7.16
N TRP A 209 -6.16 1.47 6.77
CA TRP A 209 -5.54 0.42 7.57
C TRP A 209 -4.85 -0.58 6.67
N PHE A 210 -3.88 -1.30 7.22
CA PHE A 210 -3.15 -2.34 6.53
C PHE A 210 -2.61 -3.39 7.51
N GLN A 211 -2.10 -4.49 7.01
CA GLN A 211 -1.47 -5.53 7.81
C GLN A 211 -0.29 -6.12 7.03
N ALA A 212 0.91 -6.03 7.61
CA ALA A 212 2.09 -6.68 7.05
C ALA A 212 1.96 -8.19 7.21
N ALA A 213 2.07 -8.93 6.11
CA ALA A 213 1.98 -10.40 6.13
C ALA A 213 3.23 -11.04 6.74
N ARG A 214 4.37 -10.34 6.71
CA ARG A 214 5.67 -10.82 7.18
C ARG A 214 6.55 -9.66 7.62
N GLU A 215 7.66 -10.00 8.27
CA GLU A 215 8.74 -9.07 8.59
C GLU A 215 9.46 -8.59 7.32
N GLY A 216 10.04 -7.40 7.39
CA GLY A 216 10.81 -6.79 6.31
C GLY A 216 10.69 -5.27 6.27
N SER A 217 11.36 -4.64 5.30
CA SER A 217 11.35 -3.19 5.11
C SER A 217 10.94 -2.79 3.70
N TRP A 218 10.01 -1.85 3.60
CA TRP A 218 9.44 -1.35 2.34
C TRP A 218 9.37 0.16 2.31
N GLU A 219 9.45 0.74 1.12
CA GLU A 219 9.31 2.18 0.94
C GLU A 219 7.89 2.68 1.25
N VAL A 220 7.85 3.81 1.95
CA VAL A 220 6.71 4.73 2.00
C VAL A 220 6.97 5.83 0.97
N ALA A 221 6.10 5.96 -0.02
CA ALA A 221 6.27 6.94 -1.11
C ALA A 221 5.19 8.01 -1.07
N CYS A 222 5.55 9.23 -1.50
CA CYS A 222 4.56 10.23 -1.86
C CYS A 222 4.09 9.99 -3.31
N TYR A 223 2.79 9.76 -3.52
CA TYR A 223 2.22 9.57 -4.87
C TYR A 223 1.47 10.77 -5.44
N GLN A 224 1.29 11.84 -4.65
CA GLN A 224 0.63 13.07 -5.06
C GLN A 224 1.63 14.22 -5.12
N HIS A 225 1.66 14.95 -6.22
CA HIS A 225 2.65 16.02 -6.42
C HIS A 225 2.54 17.11 -5.34
N CYS A 226 3.54 17.16 -4.45
CA CYS A 226 3.57 18.04 -3.28
C CYS A 226 4.70 19.08 -3.34
N GLY A 227 5.21 19.42 -4.53
CA GLY A 227 6.21 20.47 -4.74
C GLY A 227 7.55 19.97 -5.28
N THR A 228 8.57 20.82 -5.24
CA THR A 228 9.84 20.64 -5.98
C THR A 228 10.64 19.40 -5.58
N SER A 229 10.53 18.94 -4.32
CA SER A 229 11.20 17.73 -3.85
C SER A 229 10.25 16.56 -3.63
N HIS A 230 9.08 16.56 -4.30
CA HIS A 230 8.09 15.48 -4.23
C HIS A 230 8.71 14.08 -4.39
N TYR A 231 9.59 13.90 -5.38
CA TYR A 231 10.26 12.62 -5.64
C TYR A 231 11.23 12.15 -4.54
N ARG A 232 11.66 13.06 -3.65
CA ARG A 232 12.55 12.77 -2.51
C ARG A 232 11.77 12.43 -1.25
N MET A 233 10.46 12.64 -1.23
CA MET A 233 9.59 12.37 -0.08
C MET A 233 9.37 10.87 0.08
N ARG A 234 10.39 10.20 0.63
CA ARG A 234 10.43 8.76 0.88
C ARG A 234 10.59 8.51 2.36
N GLY A 235 9.91 7.50 2.86
CA GLY A 235 10.13 6.91 4.18
C GLY A 235 10.36 5.42 4.08
N MET A 236 10.61 4.78 5.21
CA MET A 236 10.73 3.34 5.34
C MET A 236 9.63 2.83 6.27
N LEU A 237 8.96 1.75 5.89
CA LEU A 237 8.08 0.97 6.74
C LEU A 237 8.81 -0.33 7.10
N SER A 238 9.07 -0.52 8.39
CA SER A 238 9.77 -1.65 8.97
C SER A 238 8.78 -2.52 9.75
N ALA A 239 8.41 -3.67 9.19
CA ALA A 239 7.61 -4.67 9.90
C ALA A 239 8.54 -5.63 10.66
N MET A 240 8.37 -5.71 11.97
CA MET A 240 9.17 -6.54 12.87
C MET A 240 8.30 -7.54 13.62
N THR A 241 8.89 -8.47 14.36
CA THR A 241 8.12 -9.34 15.25
C THR A 241 7.32 -8.50 16.27
N PRO A 242 6.15 -8.97 16.72
CA PRO A 242 5.38 -8.29 17.77
C PRO A 242 6.21 -8.02 19.04
N GLU A 243 7.12 -8.92 19.40
CA GLU A 243 7.99 -8.79 20.57
C GLU A 243 9.05 -7.69 20.36
N ALA A 244 9.66 -7.63 19.17
CA ALA A 244 10.61 -6.57 18.82
C ALA A 244 9.91 -5.21 18.78
N TYR A 245 8.70 -5.14 18.20
CA TYR A 245 7.89 -3.93 18.14
C TYR A 245 7.55 -3.42 19.54
N ALA A 246 7.06 -4.31 20.41
CA ALA A 246 6.74 -3.94 21.78
C ALA A 246 7.99 -3.47 22.56
N SER A 247 9.15 -4.08 22.29
CA SER A 247 10.42 -3.68 22.92
C SER A 247 10.90 -2.32 22.44
N TRP A 248 10.82 -2.08 21.13
CA TRP A 248 11.10 -0.76 20.53
C TRP A 248 10.18 0.31 21.10
N LEU A 249 8.86 0.09 21.11
CA LEU A 249 7.89 1.10 21.56
C LEU A 249 8.10 1.46 23.03
N ARG A 250 8.37 0.47 23.90
CA ARG A 250 8.67 0.74 25.32
C ARG A 250 9.93 1.58 25.49
N GLU A 251 11.00 1.26 24.77
CA GLU A 251 12.25 2.01 24.87
C GLU A 251 12.10 3.43 24.32
N ALA A 252 11.53 3.55 23.12
CA ALA A 252 11.28 4.84 22.49
C ALA A 252 10.34 5.72 23.33
N GLY A 253 9.31 5.15 23.97
CA GLY A 253 8.43 5.87 24.88
C GLY A 253 9.15 6.40 26.12
N ARG A 254 10.10 5.65 26.70
CA ARG A 254 10.94 6.15 27.81
C ARG A 254 11.80 7.34 27.37
N GLN A 255 12.36 7.27 26.16
CA GLN A 255 13.15 8.36 25.59
C GLN A 255 12.27 9.59 25.29
N ALA A 256 11.05 9.38 24.78
CA ALA A 256 10.09 10.45 24.55
C ALA A 256 9.76 11.21 25.84
N VAL A 257 9.50 10.50 26.95
CA VAL A 257 9.27 11.14 28.26
C VAL A 257 10.44 12.01 28.71
N GLN A 258 11.68 11.57 28.45
CA GLN A 258 12.88 12.32 28.81
C GLN A 258 13.10 13.54 27.92
N ALA A 259 12.74 13.42 26.64
CA ALA A 259 12.85 14.49 25.65
C ALA A 259 11.66 15.45 25.65
N TYR A 260 10.58 15.13 26.39
CA TYR A 260 9.35 15.91 26.40
C TYR A 260 9.60 17.33 26.92
N ASP A 261 9.34 18.30 26.06
CA ASP A 261 9.31 19.72 26.40
C ASP A 261 7.87 20.22 26.33
N ALA A 262 7.35 20.75 27.45
CA ALA A 262 5.99 21.27 27.52
C ALA A 262 5.81 22.57 26.72
N ASP A 263 6.91 23.31 26.51
CA ASP A 263 6.89 24.63 25.86
C ASP A 263 7.07 24.52 24.32
N ASP A 264 7.47 23.35 23.80
CA ASP A 264 7.57 23.08 22.37
C ASP A 264 6.20 22.78 21.74
N THR A 265 5.42 23.84 21.54
CA THR A 265 4.10 23.74 20.90
C THR A 265 4.12 23.17 19.48
N ALA A 266 5.25 23.24 18.77
CA ALA A 266 5.36 22.70 17.41
C ALA A 266 5.44 21.17 17.41
N ALA A 267 6.05 20.58 18.43
CA ALA A 267 6.09 19.12 18.64
C ALA A 267 4.74 18.55 19.13
N HIS A 268 3.82 19.40 19.59
CA HIS A 268 2.53 18.99 20.17
C HIS A 268 1.39 19.03 19.13
N TRP A 269 1.62 18.45 17.96
CA TRP A 269 0.58 18.29 16.93
C TRP A 269 -0.26 17.04 17.21
N GLY A 270 -1.45 16.95 16.61
CA GLY A 270 -2.30 15.79 16.81
C GLY A 270 -3.78 15.98 16.51
N TRP A 271 -4.51 14.87 16.39
CA TRP A 271 -5.94 14.90 16.18
C TRP A 271 -6.67 13.95 17.13
N ALA A 272 -7.93 14.27 17.42
CA ALA A 272 -8.77 13.33 18.14
C ALA A 272 -8.90 12.04 17.32
N TRP A 273 -8.61 10.90 17.94
CA TRP A 273 -8.81 9.61 17.29
C TRP A 273 -10.28 9.44 16.90
N ARG A 274 -10.52 9.12 15.63
CA ARG A 274 -11.86 8.96 15.05
C ARG A 274 -12.07 7.48 14.76
N THR A 275 -13.21 6.96 15.16
CA THR A 275 -13.71 5.67 14.70
C THR A 275 -14.81 5.94 13.66
N PRO A 276 -14.72 5.39 12.44
CA PRO A 276 -15.73 5.49 11.40
C PRO A 276 -17.12 5.04 11.83
#